data_AF-A0A962IXE5-F1
#
_entry.id   AF-A0A962IXE5-F1
#
_cell.length_a   1.000
_cell.length_b   1.000
_cell.length_c   1.000
_cell.angle_alpha   90.00
_cell.angle_beta   90.00
_cell.angle_gamma   90.00
#
_symmetry.space_group_name_H-M   'P 1'
#
loop_
_entity.id
_entity.type
_entity.pdbx_description
1 polymer ?
#
loop_
_entity_poly.entity_id
_entity_poly.type
_entity_poly.pdbx_seq_one_letter_code
_entity_poly.pdbx_strand_id
1 'polypeptide(L)'
;ATGVELARELQLRINNDEKIADSGDSVTVSYDSNNHRFSFQSSEYGSASVISFVSEDAHLAGDLGFGAAVGTVIAGLDVKGKINGEAATGAGQYLRASDGALAAKPGFLTGSAIGSLNVPLSVSSADVSSGAYRFKINVDGIVSTAIDLPEGTYNTGAELATALQGAINGNGLLSAAGKSVTVEYDIGLSTFGVISTTTGKNSQVNFTEMVPAMISQFAFGIGGGTQGQEATGQLSDAAGMRIRVIGGSLGNRGTVSYIEGTAYKLNQLFDEILRPDGLLETKMDSLNTLMEGVADSRLKLDERMEKLQDQLVSQFSSADQLISKLKSTEDFLSQQLTILNAMFSGKDK
;
A
#
# COMPACT_ATOMS: atom_id res chain seq x y z
N ALA A 1 -9.95 11.15 65.12
CA ALA A 1 -10.62 10.96 63.82
C ALA A 1 -10.91 9.47 63.67
N THR A 2 -12.08 9.11 63.13
CA THR A 2 -12.39 7.71 62.80
C THR A 2 -11.62 7.29 61.55
N GLY A 3 -11.45 5.98 61.31
CA GLY A 3 -10.83 5.49 60.07
C GLY A 3 -11.58 5.93 58.81
N VAL A 4 -12.90 6.11 58.91
CA VAL A 4 -13.74 6.65 57.81
C VAL A 4 -13.45 8.13 57.55
N GLU A 5 -13.30 8.93 58.60
CA GLU A 5 -12.90 10.34 58.46
C GLU A 5 -11.51 10.46 57.83
N LEU A 6 -10.58 9.60 58.23
CA LEU A 6 -9.24 9.56 57.66
C LEU A 6 -9.25 9.13 56.19
N ALA A 7 -10.05 8.13 55.80
CA ALA A 7 -10.21 7.73 54.39
C ALA A 7 -10.70 8.88 53.51
N ARG A 8 -11.70 9.64 53.99
CA ARG A 8 -12.21 10.82 53.27
C ARG A 8 -11.14 11.90 53.11
N GLU A 9 -10.36 12.16 54.16
CA GLU A 9 -9.25 13.11 54.11
C GLU A 9 -8.15 12.66 53.14
N LEU A 10 -7.78 11.37 53.16
CA LEU A 10 -6.81 10.80 52.23
C LEU A 10 -7.28 10.93 50.78
N GLN A 11 -8.53 10.57 50.48
CA GLN A 11 -9.11 10.73 49.15
C GLN A 11 -9.04 12.19 48.67
N LEU A 12 -9.41 13.13 49.53
CA LEU A 12 -9.40 14.55 49.18
C LEU A 12 -7.98 15.06 48.93
N ARG A 13 -7.00 14.65 49.74
CA ARG A 13 -5.60 15.04 49.54
C ARG A 13 -5.00 14.44 48.28
N ILE A 14 -5.26 13.17 48.00
CA ILE A 14 -4.77 12.48 46.80
C ILE A 14 -5.37 13.13 45.54
N ASN A 15 -6.69 13.33 45.50
CA ASN A 15 -7.35 13.86 44.30
C ASN A 15 -7.14 15.37 44.10
N ASN A 16 -6.64 16.09 45.12
CA ASN A 16 -6.23 17.49 45.00
C ASN A 16 -4.73 17.65 44.68
N ASP A 17 -3.96 16.55 44.59
CA ASP A 17 -2.58 16.63 44.11
C ASP A 17 -2.56 17.08 42.65
N GLU A 18 -1.76 18.10 42.33
CA GLU A 18 -1.75 18.71 41.00
C GLU A 18 -1.43 17.70 39.90
N LYS A 19 -0.54 16.72 40.14
CA LYS A 19 -0.16 15.75 39.11
C LYS A 19 -1.26 14.73 38.81
N ILE A 20 -2.05 14.37 39.82
CA ILE A 20 -3.19 13.44 39.70
C ILE A 20 -4.39 14.17 39.09
N ALA A 21 -4.65 15.41 39.52
CA ALA A 21 -5.72 16.23 38.97
C ALA A 21 -5.47 16.59 37.49
N ASP A 22 -4.23 16.92 37.13
CA ASP A 22 -3.84 17.26 35.75
C ASP A 22 -3.90 16.06 34.79
N SER A 23 -3.66 14.83 35.28
CA SER A 23 -3.84 13.62 34.48
C SER A 23 -5.32 13.24 34.30
N GLY A 24 -6.24 13.87 35.03
CA GLY A 24 -7.66 13.54 35.04
C GLY A 24 -7.98 12.27 35.83
N ASP A 25 -7.00 11.72 36.55
CA ASP A 25 -7.14 10.53 37.37
C ASP A 25 -7.84 10.86 38.69
N SER A 26 -8.44 9.85 39.32
CA SER A 26 -8.96 9.98 40.67
C SER A 26 -8.91 8.66 41.41
N VAL A 27 -8.85 8.75 42.73
CA VAL A 27 -8.86 7.61 43.63
C VAL A 27 -10.06 7.70 44.55
N THR A 28 -10.72 6.58 44.76
CA THR A 28 -11.69 6.39 45.84
C THR A 28 -11.00 5.65 46.99
N VAL A 29 -11.12 6.20 48.21
CA VAL A 29 -10.54 5.59 49.41
C VAL A 29 -11.66 5.17 50.35
N SER A 30 -11.66 3.90 50.74
CA SER A 30 -12.62 3.34 51.70
C SER A 30 -11.90 2.70 52.88
N TYR A 31 -12.52 2.72 54.06
CA TYR A 31 -12.03 2.04 55.27
C TYR A 31 -13.03 0.97 55.71
N ASP A 32 -12.56 -0.28 55.80
CA ASP A 32 -13.29 -1.39 56.40
C ASP A 32 -13.03 -1.42 57.91
N SER A 33 -14.05 -1.08 58.70
CA SER A 33 -13.95 -1.02 60.16
C SER A 33 -13.83 -2.39 60.84
N ASN A 34 -14.22 -3.47 60.16
CA ASN A 34 -14.17 -4.83 60.71
C ASN A 34 -12.79 -5.46 60.51
N ASN A 35 -12.18 -5.21 59.34
CA ASN A 35 -10.86 -5.72 58.98
C ASN A 35 -9.74 -4.69 59.22
N HIS A 36 -10.08 -3.51 59.74
CA HIS A 36 -9.18 -2.38 59.98
C HIS A 36 -8.29 -2.04 58.77
N ARG A 37 -8.86 -2.02 57.57
CA ARG A 37 -8.11 -1.93 56.30
C ARG A 37 -8.59 -0.77 55.43
N PHE A 38 -7.64 -0.03 54.86
CA PHE A 38 -7.90 0.91 53.76
C PHE A 38 -7.87 0.20 52.41
N SER A 39 -8.78 0.56 51.52
CA SER A 39 -8.79 0.15 50.13
C SER A 39 -8.80 1.39 49.24
N PHE A 40 -7.95 1.37 48.22
CA PHE A 40 -7.79 2.44 47.23
C PHE A 40 -8.22 1.88 45.89
N GLN A 41 -9.08 2.61 45.19
CA GLN A 41 -9.57 2.23 43.88
C GLN A 41 -9.36 3.38 42.91
N SER A 42 -8.63 3.12 41.83
CA SER A 42 -8.45 4.08 40.74
C SER A 42 -9.74 4.21 39.94
N SER A 43 -10.00 5.40 39.38
CA SER A 43 -11.04 5.61 38.37
C SER A 43 -10.66 5.07 36.99
N GLU A 44 -9.38 4.76 36.77
CA GLU A 44 -8.88 4.23 35.50
C GLU A 44 -9.05 2.72 35.37
N TYR A 45 -9.15 2.27 34.11
CA TYR A 45 -9.41 0.88 33.77
C TYR A 45 -8.27 0.30 32.93
N GLY A 46 -8.01 -0.99 33.10
CA GLY A 46 -7.01 -1.72 32.32
C GLY A 46 -5.77 -2.10 33.12
N SER A 47 -4.89 -2.84 32.48
CA SER A 47 -3.67 -3.37 33.11
C SER A 47 -2.67 -2.30 33.53
N ALA A 48 -2.74 -1.10 32.93
CA ALA A 48 -1.95 0.06 33.33
C ALA A 48 -2.48 0.75 34.60
N SER A 49 -3.74 0.52 34.99
CA SER A 49 -4.33 1.11 36.20
C SER A 49 -3.79 0.39 37.43
N VAL A 50 -2.86 1.03 38.13
CA VAL A 50 -2.22 0.50 39.32
C VAL A 50 -2.12 1.63 40.34
N ILE A 51 -2.45 1.34 41.60
CA ILE A 51 -2.14 2.22 42.73
C ILE A 51 -1.00 1.59 43.50
N SER A 52 0.12 2.29 43.59
CA SER A 52 1.26 1.91 44.41
C SER A 52 1.74 3.10 45.25
N PHE A 53 2.25 2.80 46.43
CA PHE A 53 2.92 3.79 47.27
C PHE A 53 4.41 3.74 46.99
N VAL A 54 5.01 4.90 46.72
CA VAL A 54 6.45 5.02 46.43
C VAL A 54 7.23 5.54 47.64
N SER A 55 6.55 5.79 48.77
CA SER A 55 7.16 6.34 49.98
C SER A 55 7.79 5.25 50.86
N GLU A 56 8.98 5.56 51.39
CA GLU A 56 9.68 4.77 52.41
C GLU A 56 9.56 5.37 53.83
N ASP A 57 8.56 6.22 54.05
CA ASP A 57 8.36 6.87 55.36
C ASP A 57 7.95 5.85 56.43
N ALA A 58 8.76 5.76 57.48
CA ALA A 58 8.59 4.78 58.55
C ALA A 58 7.33 5.01 59.40
N HIS A 59 6.81 6.24 59.44
CA HIS A 59 5.57 6.55 60.16
C HIS A 59 4.34 6.18 59.33
N LEU A 60 4.32 6.47 58.01
CA LEU A 60 3.26 6.00 57.12
C LEU A 60 3.18 4.46 57.08
N ALA A 61 4.33 3.79 57.07
CA ALA A 61 4.39 2.33 57.08
C ALA A 61 4.02 1.74 58.45
N GLY A 62 4.54 2.31 59.54
CA GLY A 62 4.34 1.80 60.90
C GLY A 62 2.96 2.09 61.49
N ASP A 63 2.40 3.27 61.23
CA ASP A 63 1.15 3.73 61.85
C ASP A 63 -0.08 3.47 60.96
N LEU A 64 0.06 3.58 59.63
CA LEU A 64 -1.05 3.46 58.68
C LEU A 64 -0.96 2.22 57.77
N GLY A 65 0.17 1.51 57.79
CA GLY A 65 0.38 0.35 56.92
C GLY A 65 0.55 0.71 55.45
N PHE A 66 0.94 1.94 55.12
CA PHE A 66 1.22 2.37 53.75
C PHE A 66 2.73 2.37 53.49
N GLY A 67 3.21 1.59 52.54
CA GLY A 67 4.61 1.58 52.15
C GLY A 67 4.85 0.79 50.87
N ALA A 68 6.02 1.00 50.24
CA ALA A 68 6.39 0.37 48.98
C ALA A 68 6.35 -1.18 49.00
N ALA A 69 6.47 -1.78 50.19
CA ALA A 69 6.44 -3.23 50.41
C ALA A 69 5.19 -3.72 51.19
N VAL A 70 4.22 -2.85 51.49
CA VAL A 70 3.09 -3.17 52.36
C VAL A 70 1.77 -3.15 51.58
N GLY A 71 1.08 -4.30 51.55
CA GLY A 71 -0.22 -4.46 50.90
C GLY A 71 -0.20 -5.28 49.61
N THR A 72 -1.38 -5.64 49.11
CA THR A 72 -1.53 -6.32 47.82
C THR A 72 -1.83 -5.27 46.76
N VAL A 73 -0.85 -4.98 45.91
CA VAL A 73 -1.07 -4.17 44.71
C VAL A 73 -1.74 -5.06 43.66
N ILE A 74 -2.97 -4.72 43.28
CA ILE A 74 -3.72 -5.42 42.24
C ILE A 74 -3.83 -4.46 41.06
N ALA A 75 -3.20 -4.81 39.94
CA ALA A 75 -3.41 -4.10 38.68
C ALA A 75 -4.85 -4.31 38.19
N GLY A 76 -5.38 -3.30 37.51
CA GLY A 76 -6.61 -3.45 36.74
C GLY A 76 -6.46 -4.53 35.66
N LEU A 77 -7.57 -4.90 35.03
CA LEU A 77 -7.57 -5.86 33.93
C LEU A 77 -8.19 -5.21 32.71
N ASP A 78 -7.58 -5.43 31.55
CA ASP A 78 -8.18 -5.06 30.27
C ASP A 78 -9.37 -5.99 29.96
N VAL A 79 -10.37 -5.44 29.27
CA VAL A 79 -11.49 -6.23 28.76
C VAL A 79 -10.97 -7.32 27.82
N LYS A 80 -11.34 -8.57 28.07
CA LYS A 80 -11.07 -9.69 27.17
C LYS A 80 -12.37 -10.18 26.54
N GLY A 81 -12.32 -10.56 25.28
CA GLY A 81 -13.49 -11.07 24.58
C GLY A 81 -13.21 -11.44 23.14
N LYS A 82 -14.28 -11.82 22.46
CA LYS A 82 -14.29 -12.11 21.03
C LYS A 82 -15.28 -11.21 20.33
N ILE A 83 -15.00 -10.79 19.10
CA ILE A 83 -15.94 -10.09 18.23
C ILE A 83 -16.09 -10.96 16.97
N ASN A 84 -17.33 -11.33 16.65
CA ASN A 84 -17.63 -12.27 15.55
C ASN A 84 -16.88 -13.62 15.64
N GLY A 85 -16.69 -14.16 16.85
CA GLY A 85 -16.00 -15.44 17.08
C GLY A 85 -14.46 -15.36 17.13
N GLU A 86 -13.89 -14.26 16.64
CA GLU A 86 -12.47 -14.00 16.62
C GLU A 86 -11.98 -13.31 17.88
N ALA A 87 -10.77 -13.65 18.33
CA ALA A 87 -10.15 -13.02 19.49
C ALA A 87 -9.95 -11.51 19.25
N ALA A 88 -10.39 -10.69 20.21
CA ALA A 88 -10.31 -9.24 20.13
C ALA A 88 -9.28 -8.69 21.13
N THR A 89 -8.66 -7.56 20.80
CA THR A 89 -7.64 -6.92 21.64
C THR A 89 -8.28 -5.94 22.62
N GLY A 90 -8.02 -6.15 23.90
CA GLY A 90 -8.48 -5.29 25.00
C GLY A 90 -7.48 -4.20 25.36
N ALA A 91 -7.99 -3.00 25.63
CA ALA A 91 -7.23 -1.90 26.25
C ALA A 91 -8.17 -1.10 27.17
N GLY A 92 -7.98 -1.24 28.49
CA GLY A 92 -8.90 -0.72 29.48
C GLY A 92 -10.32 -1.24 29.26
N GLN A 93 -11.25 -0.32 29.06
CA GLN A 93 -12.64 -0.62 28.75
C GLN A 93 -12.90 -0.97 27.27
N TYR A 94 -11.94 -0.75 26.39
CA TYR A 94 -12.17 -0.89 24.95
C TYR A 94 -11.75 -2.27 24.47
N LEU A 95 -12.63 -2.92 23.73
CA LEU A 95 -12.37 -4.15 23.00
C LEU A 95 -12.39 -3.84 21.51
N ARG A 96 -11.27 -4.07 20.81
CA ARG A 96 -11.12 -3.84 19.37
C ARG A 96 -11.05 -5.17 18.64
N ALA A 97 -11.80 -5.29 17.55
CA ALA A 97 -11.75 -6.48 16.73
C ALA A 97 -10.38 -6.63 16.07
N SER A 98 -9.96 -7.88 15.88
CA SER A 98 -8.89 -8.19 14.93
C SER A 98 -9.37 -7.88 13.52
N ASP A 99 -8.48 -7.41 12.65
CA ASP A 99 -8.74 -7.28 11.22
C ASP A 99 -8.91 -8.65 10.54
N GLY A 100 -8.43 -9.73 11.17
CA GLY A 100 -8.55 -11.11 10.67
C GLY A 100 -7.67 -11.42 9.46
N ALA A 101 -7.08 -10.40 8.84
CA ALA A 101 -6.13 -10.49 7.75
C ALA A 101 -4.75 -10.05 8.22
N LEU A 102 -3.73 -10.85 7.92
CA LEU A 102 -2.35 -10.41 8.03
C LEU A 102 -2.08 -9.43 6.90
N ALA A 103 -1.60 -8.24 7.25
CA ALA A 103 -1.18 -7.24 6.28
C ALA A 103 -0.06 -7.79 5.38
N ALA A 104 -0.07 -7.36 4.11
CA ALA A 104 1.02 -7.62 3.20
C ALA A 104 2.32 -7.04 3.77
N LYS A 105 3.43 -7.76 3.58
CA LYS A 105 4.76 -7.35 4.07
C LYS A 105 5.64 -6.93 2.90
N PRO A 106 6.51 -5.92 3.10
CA PRO A 106 7.48 -5.53 2.08
C PRO A 106 8.58 -6.58 1.94
N GLY A 107 9.15 -6.65 0.74
CA GLY A 107 10.42 -7.32 0.50
C GLY A 107 11.56 -6.46 1.05
N PHE A 108 12.62 -7.11 1.52
CA PHE A 108 13.73 -6.44 2.15
C PHE A 108 15.05 -7.18 1.91
N LEU A 109 16.15 -6.46 2.06
CA LEU A 109 17.50 -6.98 2.04
C LEU A 109 18.24 -6.48 3.28
N THR A 110 18.83 -7.40 4.04
CA THR A 110 19.72 -7.07 5.16
C THR A 110 21.16 -7.40 4.80
N GLY A 111 22.08 -6.49 5.11
CA GLY A 111 23.52 -6.75 5.05
C GLY A 111 23.95 -7.68 6.18
N SER A 112 25.23 -8.06 6.18
CA SER A 112 25.85 -8.62 7.38
C SER A 112 26.25 -7.50 8.34
N ALA A 113 26.51 -7.86 9.60
CA ALA A 113 27.06 -6.91 10.55
C ALA A 113 28.39 -6.36 10.03
N ILE A 114 28.45 -5.05 9.88
CA ILE A 114 29.71 -4.34 9.65
C ILE A 114 30.32 -4.05 11.01
N GLY A 115 31.61 -4.34 11.19
CA GLY A 115 32.32 -3.91 12.40
C GLY A 115 32.07 -2.41 12.60
N SER A 116 31.81 -1.98 13.84
CA SER A 116 31.27 -0.64 14.15
C SER A 116 31.83 0.45 13.23
N LEU A 117 30.93 1.24 12.64
CA LEU A 117 31.24 2.49 11.94
C LEU A 117 31.79 3.53 12.93
N ASN A 118 32.92 3.23 13.58
CA ASN A 118 33.59 4.11 14.54
C ASN A 118 34.55 5.08 13.84
N VAL A 119 34.56 5.09 12.50
CA VAL A 119 35.32 6.04 11.68
C VAL A 119 34.35 6.66 10.66
N PRO A 120 34.28 8.00 10.56
CA PRO A 120 33.48 8.65 9.54
C PRO A 120 33.86 8.20 8.13
N LEU A 121 32.88 7.85 7.30
CA LEU A 121 33.10 7.59 5.88
C LEU A 121 33.10 8.93 5.13
N SER A 122 34.19 9.24 4.44
CA SER A 122 34.25 10.41 3.56
C SER A 122 34.24 9.98 2.10
N VAL A 123 33.25 10.45 1.35
CA VAL A 123 33.12 10.27 -0.10
C VAL A 123 33.46 11.61 -0.75
N SER A 124 34.50 11.64 -1.57
CA SER A 124 34.94 12.83 -2.30
C SER A 124 34.36 12.88 -3.72
N SER A 125 34.42 14.05 -4.36
CA SER A 125 34.14 14.17 -5.79
C SER A 125 34.97 13.22 -6.69
N ALA A 126 36.19 12.86 -6.29
CA ALA A 126 37.01 11.86 -6.99
C ALA A 126 36.41 10.45 -6.89
N ASP A 127 35.87 10.08 -5.71
CA ASP A 127 35.19 8.80 -5.48
C ASP A 127 33.91 8.69 -6.30
N VAL A 128 33.14 9.77 -6.38
CA VAL A 128 31.94 9.84 -7.24
C VAL A 128 32.33 9.71 -8.72
N SER A 129 33.33 10.46 -9.18
CA SER A 129 33.76 10.44 -10.59
C SER A 129 34.30 9.08 -11.03
N SER A 130 35.01 8.38 -10.14
CA SER A 130 35.54 7.04 -10.39
C SER A 130 34.52 5.92 -10.18
N GLY A 131 33.38 6.20 -9.55
CA GLY A 131 32.39 5.18 -9.19
C GLY A 131 32.87 4.26 -8.07
N ALA A 132 33.71 4.75 -7.16
CA ALA A 132 34.29 3.96 -6.07
C ALA A 132 33.22 3.33 -5.16
N TYR A 133 32.04 3.96 -5.05
CA TYR A 133 30.88 3.48 -4.28
C TYR A 133 29.64 3.32 -5.17
N ARG A 134 29.84 2.78 -6.38
CA ARG A 134 28.78 2.58 -7.37
C ARG A 134 28.07 1.24 -7.24
N PHE A 135 26.76 1.24 -7.45
CA PHE A 135 25.94 0.03 -7.48
C PHE A 135 24.74 0.17 -8.41
N LYS A 136 24.07 -0.96 -8.69
CA LYS A 136 22.73 -1.02 -9.24
C LYS A 136 21.85 -1.90 -8.37
N ILE A 137 20.58 -1.56 -8.30
CA ILE A 137 19.61 -2.23 -7.45
C ILE A 137 18.34 -2.50 -8.24
N ASN A 138 17.76 -3.68 -8.03
CA ASN A 138 16.42 -4.01 -8.46
C ASN A 138 15.45 -3.71 -7.32
N VAL A 139 14.40 -2.94 -7.61
CA VAL A 139 13.28 -2.67 -6.71
C VAL A 139 12.00 -3.08 -7.41
N ASP A 140 11.35 -4.12 -6.90
CA ASP A 140 10.08 -4.68 -7.38
C ASP A 140 10.06 -4.98 -8.89
N GLY A 141 11.17 -5.49 -9.42
CA GLY A 141 11.33 -5.85 -10.83
C GLY A 141 11.92 -4.77 -11.72
N ILE A 142 12.12 -3.55 -11.21
CA ILE A 142 12.78 -2.46 -11.95
C ILE A 142 14.23 -2.35 -11.52
N VAL A 143 15.14 -2.58 -12.47
CA VAL A 143 16.58 -2.40 -12.25
C VAL A 143 16.96 -0.94 -12.50
N SER A 144 17.61 -0.32 -11.51
CA SER A 144 18.10 1.05 -11.59
C SER A 144 19.20 1.22 -12.64
N THR A 145 19.42 2.46 -13.07
CA THR A 145 20.72 2.84 -13.63
C THR A 145 21.81 2.80 -12.53
N ALA A 146 23.07 3.03 -12.90
CA ALA A 146 24.14 3.16 -11.92
C ALA A 146 23.82 4.29 -10.92
N ILE A 147 23.93 3.98 -9.63
CA ILE A 147 23.77 4.90 -8.52
C ILE A 147 25.12 5.02 -7.83
N ASP A 148 25.55 6.25 -7.58
CA ASP A 148 26.74 6.57 -6.80
C ASP A 148 26.30 7.08 -5.43
N LEU A 149 27.05 6.71 -4.38
CA LEU A 149 26.90 7.33 -3.07
C LEU A 149 27.27 8.83 -3.18
N PRO A 150 26.43 9.77 -2.70
CA PRO A 150 26.71 11.20 -2.82
C PRO A 150 27.98 11.61 -2.08
N GLU A 151 28.63 12.67 -2.59
CA GLU A 151 29.76 13.32 -1.90
C GLU A 151 29.32 13.80 -0.51
N GLY A 152 30.15 13.53 0.50
CA GLY A 152 29.84 13.89 1.88
C GLY A 152 30.68 13.13 2.90
N THR A 153 30.60 13.59 4.14
CA THR A 153 31.17 12.90 5.30
C THR A 153 30.04 12.38 6.17
N TYR A 154 30.01 11.07 6.38
CA TYR A 154 28.98 10.36 7.13
C TYR A 154 29.58 9.87 8.44
N ASN A 155 29.17 10.48 9.56
CA ASN A 155 29.70 10.20 10.90
C ASN A 155 29.03 9.01 11.56
N THR A 156 27.80 8.70 11.12
CA THR A 156 27.01 7.59 11.66
C THR A 156 26.42 6.73 10.55
N GLY A 157 26.11 5.48 10.87
CA GLY A 157 25.38 4.61 9.94
C GLY A 157 24.00 5.15 9.57
N ALA A 158 23.34 5.91 10.47
CA ALA A 158 22.05 6.54 10.18
C ALA A 158 22.16 7.67 9.13
N GLU A 159 23.20 8.50 9.21
CA GLU A 159 23.49 9.53 8.20
C GLU A 159 23.74 8.89 6.84
N LEU A 160 24.51 7.80 6.83
CA LEU A 160 24.83 7.06 5.62
C LEU A 160 23.61 6.33 5.03
N ALA A 161 22.74 5.74 5.86
CA ALA A 161 21.47 5.14 5.44
C ALA A 161 20.57 6.19 4.76
N THR A 162 20.49 7.39 5.34
CA THR A 162 19.72 8.50 4.77
C THR A 162 20.25 8.91 3.39
N ALA A 163 21.57 8.99 3.24
CA ALA A 163 22.20 9.32 1.95
C ALA A 163 21.97 8.23 0.90
N LEU A 164 22.08 6.95 1.28
CA LEU A 164 21.76 5.81 0.41
C LEU A 164 20.29 5.82 -0.01
N GLN A 165 19.36 6.06 0.92
CA GLN A 165 17.95 6.18 0.62
C GLN A 165 17.68 7.29 -0.39
N GLY A 166 18.27 8.46 -0.17
CA GLY A 166 18.15 9.60 -1.10
C GLY A 166 18.68 9.27 -2.49
N ALA A 167 19.84 8.62 -2.57
CA ALA A 167 20.45 8.23 -3.84
C ALA A 167 19.61 7.19 -4.60
N ILE A 168 19.05 6.19 -3.91
CA ILE A 168 18.19 5.17 -4.51
C ILE A 168 16.87 5.80 -4.97
N ASN A 169 16.18 6.53 -4.09
CA ASN A 169 14.86 7.11 -4.40
C ASN A 169 14.94 8.27 -5.41
N GLY A 170 16.10 8.93 -5.51
CA GLY A 170 16.39 9.93 -6.53
C GLY A 170 16.72 9.35 -7.90
N ASN A 171 16.84 8.01 -8.04
CA ASN A 171 17.12 7.39 -9.33
C ASN A 171 15.97 7.61 -10.33
N GLY A 172 16.29 8.12 -11.52
CA GLY A 172 15.28 8.48 -12.53
C GLY A 172 14.43 7.30 -13.03
N LEU A 173 15.00 6.09 -13.17
CA LEU A 173 14.22 4.92 -13.60
C LEU A 173 13.28 4.42 -12.50
N LEU A 174 13.76 4.37 -11.25
CA LEU A 174 12.96 3.94 -10.11
C LEU A 174 11.81 4.91 -9.83
N SER A 175 12.13 6.21 -9.73
CA SER A 175 11.12 7.25 -9.50
C SER A 175 10.09 7.36 -10.62
N ALA A 176 10.48 7.24 -11.90
CA ALA A 176 9.54 7.21 -13.02
C ALA A 176 8.61 5.98 -12.98
N ALA A 177 9.08 4.85 -12.45
CA ALA A 177 8.28 3.64 -12.23
C ALA A 177 7.53 3.63 -10.88
N GLY A 178 7.59 4.73 -10.11
CA GLY A 178 6.95 4.84 -8.80
C GLY A 178 7.54 3.89 -7.74
N LYS A 179 8.80 3.48 -7.91
CA LYS A 179 9.51 2.57 -6.99
C LYS A 179 10.40 3.36 -6.04
N SER A 180 10.35 2.98 -4.77
CA SER A 180 11.17 3.57 -3.70
C SER A 180 11.49 2.56 -2.61
N VAL A 181 12.47 2.88 -1.79
CA VAL A 181 12.91 2.10 -0.64
C VAL A 181 13.02 2.96 0.61
N THR A 182 12.97 2.31 1.76
CA THR A 182 13.46 2.81 3.04
C THR A 182 14.80 2.16 3.34
N VAL A 183 15.80 2.94 3.76
CA VAL A 183 17.10 2.41 4.19
C VAL A 183 17.28 2.70 5.67
N GLU A 184 17.61 1.67 6.44
CA GLU A 184 17.78 1.74 7.88
C GLU A 184 19.16 1.23 8.30
N TYR A 185 19.67 1.75 9.42
CA TYR A 185 20.85 1.23 10.10
C TYR A 185 20.47 0.86 11.52
N ASP A 186 20.57 -0.42 11.85
CA ASP A 186 20.35 -0.92 13.20
C ASP A 186 21.68 -0.82 13.97
N ILE A 187 21.70 0.03 15.00
CA ILE A 187 22.89 0.26 15.83
C ILE A 187 23.21 -0.98 16.70
N GLY A 188 22.19 -1.69 17.17
CA GLY A 188 22.36 -2.88 18.02
C GLY A 188 22.91 -4.07 17.24
N LEU A 189 22.52 -4.20 15.97
CA LEU A 189 22.98 -5.26 15.06
C LEU A 189 24.14 -4.81 14.17
N SER A 190 24.52 -3.52 14.20
CA SER A 190 25.50 -2.90 13.30
C SER A 190 25.28 -3.29 11.83
N THR A 191 24.02 -3.29 11.39
CA THR A 191 23.62 -3.84 10.08
C THR A 191 22.75 -2.83 9.33
N PHE A 192 22.95 -2.75 8.01
CA PHE A 192 22.06 -1.99 7.13
C PHE A 192 20.92 -2.85 6.60
N GLY A 193 19.73 -2.26 6.54
CA GLY A 193 18.53 -2.83 5.90
C GLY A 193 18.04 -1.93 4.78
N VAL A 194 17.66 -2.53 3.65
CA VAL A 194 16.94 -1.85 2.55
C VAL A 194 15.59 -2.53 2.38
N ILE A 195 14.52 -1.77 2.50
CA ILE A 195 13.14 -2.26 2.51
C ILE A 195 12.39 -1.59 1.37
N SER A 196 11.70 -2.36 0.53
CA SER A 196 10.82 -1.78 -0.50
C SER A 196 9.64 -1.07 0.17
N THR A 197 9.22 0.07 -0.37
CA THR A 197 8.01 0.74 0.13
C THR A 197 6.71 0.06 -0.34
N THR A 198 6.80 -0.89 -1.26
CA THR A 198 5.65 -1.70 -1.67
C THR A 198 5.56 -2.99 -0.86
N THR A 199 4.39 -3.59 -0.82
CA THR A 199 4.14 -4.86 -0.11
C THR A 199 3.63 -5.92 -1.08
N GLY A 200 3.63 -7.18 -0.66
CA GLY A 200 3.14 -8.29 -1.48
C GLY A 200 4.27 -9.13 -2.08
N LYS A 201 3.93 -10.20 -2.81
CA LYS A 201 4.90 -11.12 -3.41
C LYS A 201 5.75 -10.43 -4.48
N ASN A 202 5.24 -9.40 -5.13
CA ASN A 202 6.04 -8.68 -6.13
C ASN A 202 7.03 -7.69 -5.50
N SER A 203 6.91 -7.44 -4.19
CA SER A 203 7.83 -6.58 -3.47
C SER A 203 9.16 -7.30 -3.26
N GLN A 204 10.25 -6.71 -3.74
CA GLN A 204 11.59 -7.29 -3.59
C GLN A 204 12.65 -6.21 -3.77
N VAL A 205 13.74 -6.33 -3.02
CA VAL A 205 14.94 -5.51 -3.22
C VAL A 205 16.16 -6.42 -3.35
N ASN A 206 16.98 -6.25 -4.38
CA ASN A 206 18.30 -6.90 -4.43
C ASN A 206 19.30 -6.05 -5.22
N PHE A 207 20.57 -6.06 -4.83
CA PHE A 207 21.62 -5.45 -5.64
C PHE A 207 21.94 -6.35 -6.83
N THR A 208 21.96 -5.75 -8.02
CA THR A 208 22.26 -6.44 -9.29
C THR A 208 23.72 -6.25 -9.71
N GLU A 209 24.31 -5.11 -9.36
CA GLU A 209 25.73 -4.82 -9.56
C GLU A 209 26.26 -4.05 -8.34
N MET A 210 27.49 -4.35 -7.91
CA MET A 210 28.11 -3.66 -6.78
C MET A 210 29.63 -3.69 -6.92
N VAL A 211 30.28 -2.54 -6.70
CA VAL A 211 31.74 -2.46 -6.64
C VAL A 211 32.28 -2.99 -5.30
N PRO A 212 33.52 -3.51 -5.25
CA PRO A 212 34.06 -4.14 -4.02
C PRO A 212 34.03 -3.25 -2.77
N ALA A 213 34.25 -1.94 -2.91
CA ALA A 213 34.23 -1.02 -1.77
C ALA A 213 32.84 -0.90 -1.12
N MET A 214 31.75 -1.01 -1.91
CA MET A 214 30.39 -1.09 -1.38
C MET A 214 30.19 -2.39 -0.58
N ILE A 215 30.70 -3.53 -1.07
CA ILE A 215 30.58 -4.81 -0.37
C ILE A 215 31.30 -4.75 0.97
N SER A 216 32.53 -4.20 1.01
CA SER A 216 33.27 -4.08 2.27
C SER A 216 32.66 -3.08 3.25
N GLN A 217 32.07 -1.99 2.76
CA GLN A 217 31.55 -0.92 3.61
C GLN A 217 30.14 -1.21 4.16
N PHE A 218 29.31 -1.93 3.41
CA PHE A 218 27.90 -2.16 3.74
C PHE A 218 27.57 -3.62 4.02
N ALA A 219 28.49 -4.53 3.69
CA ALA A 219 28.33 -5.98 3.82
C ALA A 219 27.04 -6.54 3.20
N PHE A 220 26.56 -5.88 2.15
CA PHE A 220 25.51 -6.42 1.28
C PHE A 220 26.10 -7.44 0.29
N GLY A 221 25.33 -8.47 -0.02
CA GLY A 221 25.61 -9.36 -1.13
C GLY A 221 24.98 -8.88 -2.44
N ILE A 222 25.51 -9.36 -3.57
CA ILE A 222 24.81 -9.32 -4.85
C ILE A 222 23.75 -10.45 -4.82
N GLY A 223 22.51 -10.13 -5.16
CA GLY A 223 21.37 -11.01 -4.90
C GLY A 223 21.02 -11.14 -3.41
N GLY A 224 20.06 -12.00 -3.06
CA GLY A 224 19.75 -12.33 -1.66
C GLY A 224 18.64 -11.52 -0.97
N GLY A 225 17.86 -10.75 -1.73
CA GLY A 225 16.67 -10.07 -1.20
C GLY A 225 15.56 -11.05 -0.78
N THR A 226 15.01 -10.87 0.41
CA THR A 226 13.80 -11.56 0.84
C THR A 226 12.61 -10.94 0.13
N GLN A 227 11.83 -11.78 -0.55
CA GLN A 227 10.60 -11.37 -1.20
C GLN A 227 9.53 -11.01 -0.16
N GLY A 228 8.74 -9.98 -0.46
CA GLY A 228 7.59 -9.59 0.35
C GLY A 228 6.52 -10.68 0.37
N GLN A 229 5.55 -10.49 1.26
CA GLN A 229 4.44 -11.44 1.42
C GLN A 229 3.14 -10.73 1.10
N GLU A 230 2.24 -11.43 0.39
CA GLU A 230 0.87 -10.95 0.20
C GLU A 230 0.14 -10.86 1.53
N ALA A 231 -0.89 -10.02 1.55
CA ALA A 231 -1.86 -10.09 2.64
C ALA A 231 -2.48 -11.48 2.61
N THR A 232 -2.67 -12.09 3.79
CA THR A 232 -3.27 -13.41 3.92
C THR A 232 -4.39 -13.38 4.96
N GLY A 233 -5.45 -14.15 4.72
CA GLY A 233 -6.68 -14.07 5.51
C GLY A 233 -7.73 -13.19 4.84
N GLN A 234 -8.99 -13.44 5.18
CA GLN A 234 -10.10 -12.57 4.79
C GLN A 234 -10.25 -11.49 5.85
N LEU A 235 -10.53 -10.25 5.41
CA LEU A 235 -10.89 -9.19 6.34
C LEU A 235 -12.11 -9.68 7.15
N SER A 236 -11.98 -9.68 8.47
CA SER A 236 -13.10 -10.04 9.34
C SER A 236 -14.24 -9.04 9.14
N ASP A 237 -15.49 -9.50 9.14
CA ASP A 237 -16.65 -8.59 9.17
C ASP A 237 -16.64 -7.69 10.43
N ALA A 238 -15.90 -8.10 11.46
CA ALA A 238 -15.69 -7.30 12.65
C ALA A 238 -14.58 -6.25 12.51
N ALA A 239 -13.82 -6.24 11.42
CA ALA A 239 -12.66 -5.36 11.26
C ALA A 239 -13.05 -3.89 11.45
N GLY A 240 -12.26 -3.18 12.25
CA GLY A 240 -12.54 -1.77 12.61
C GLY A 240 -13.59 -1.58 13.70
N MET A 241 -14.29 -2.63 14.16
CA MET A 241 -15.21 -2.52 15.29
C MET A 241 -14.46 -2.24 16.60
N ARG A 242 -14.97 -1.27 17.36
CA ARG A 242 -14.54 -0.97 18.73
C ARG A 242 -15.74 -0.91 19.66
N ILE A 243 -15.72 -1.71 20.70
CA ILE A 243 -16.75 -1.77 21.74
C ILE A 243 -16.17 -1.16 23.01
N ARG A 244 -16.90 -0.24 23.64
CA ARG A 244 -16.58 0.24 24.99
C ARG A 244 -17.43 -0.52 26.01
N VAL A 245 -16.78 -1.19 26.94
CA VAL A 245 -17.43 -1.91 28.03
C VAL A 245 -17.41 -1.03 29.28
N ILE A 246 -18.59 -0.56 29.67
CA ILE A 246 -18.77 0.40 30.76
C ILE A 246 -18.76 -0.37 32.11
N GLY A 247 -17.58 -0.67 32.64
CA GLY A 247 -17.33 -1.09 34.04
C GLY A 247 -18.23 -2.19 34.66
N GLY A 248 -18.13 -2.38 35.99
CA GLY A 248 -18.95 -3.33 36.77
C GLY A 248 -18.33 -4.72 37.02
N SER A 249 -19.02 -5.58 37.77
CA SER A 249 -18.52 -6.89 38.22
C SER A 249 -17.96 -7.76 37.09
N LEU A 250 -16.93 -8.56 37.42
CA LEU A 250 -16.36 -9.55 36.49
C LEU A 250 -17.40 -10.63 36.15
N GLY A 251 -17.50 -11.01 34.88
CA GLY A 251 -18.45 -12.03 34.41
C GLY A 251 -18.79 -11.90 32.92
N ASN A 252 -19.63 -12.80 32.41
CA ASN A 252 -20.14 -12.74 31.04
C ASN A 252 -21.07 -11.52 30.86
N ARG A 253 -20.80 -10.69 29.85
CA ARG A 253 -21.49 -9.39 29.64
C ARG A 253 -22.51 -9.40 28.50
N GLY A 254 -22.99 -10.58 28.12
CA GLY A 254 -23.97 -10.76 27.04
C GLY A 254 -23.37 -10.67 25.64
N THR A 255 -24.23 -10.56 24.64
CA THR A 255 -23.89 -10.45 23.22
C THR A 255 -24.38 -9.12 22.65
N VAL A 256 -23.63 -8.56 21.70
CA VAL A 256 -24.01 -7.36 20.94
C VAL A 256 -24.29 -7.80 19.51
N SER A 257 -25.44 -7.37 18.96
CA SER A 257 -25.77 -7.58 17.56
C SER A 257 -25.69 -6.25 16.82
N TYR A 258 -24.89 -6.21 15.77
CA TYR A 258 -24.77 -5.09 14.85
C TYR A 258 -25.44 -5.49 13.53
N ILE A 259 -26.30 -4.62 13.02
CA ILE A 259 -26.99 -4.83 11.74
C ILE A 259 -26.47 -3.76 10.79
N GLU A 260 -25.91 -4.20 9.67
CA GLU A 260 -25.50 -3.32 8.59
C GLU A 260 -26.73 -2.78 7.86
N GLY A 261 -26.84 -1.45 7.81
CA GLY A 261 -27.95 -0.76 7.17
C GLY A 261 -27.92 -0.90 5.63
N THR A 262 -28.97 -0.41 4.98
CA THR A 262 -29.09 -0.40 3.51
C THR A 262 -27.96 0.37 2.81
N ALA A 263 -27.38 1.38 3.47
CA ALA A 263 -26.24 2.13 2.95
C ALA A 263 -24.98 1.26 2.80
N TYR A 264 -24.77 0.28 3.69
CA TYR A 264 -23.65 -0.65 3.55
C TYR A 264 -23.84 -1.58 2.35
N LYS A 265 -25.06 -2.09 2.15
CA LYS A 265 -25.41 -2.90 0.96
C LYS A 265 -25.22 -2.11 -0.34
N LEU A 266 -25.54 -0.81 -0.31
CA LEU A 266 -25.29 0.09 -1.44
C LEU A 266 -23.78 0.24 -1.70
N ASN A 267 -22.97 0.36 -0.64
CA ASN A 267 -21.52 0.42 -0.79
C ASN A 267 -20.93 -0.88 -1.36
N GLN A 268 -21.42 -2.04 -0.92
CA GLN A 268 -21.03 -3.33 -1.50
C GLN A 268 -21.38 -3.45 -2.99
N LEU A 269 -22.55 -2.95 -3.39
CA LEU A 269 -22.90 -2.89 -4.81
C LEU A 269 -21.95 -2.00 -5.60
N PHE A 270 -21.55 -0.85 -5.04
CA PHE A 270 -20.54 0.00 -5.67
C PHE A 270 -19.19 -0.73 -5.78
N ASP A 271 -18.74 -1.42 -4.73
CA ASP A 271 -17.50 -2.19 -4.74
C ASP A 271 -17.53 -3.32 -5.78
N GLU A 272 -18.66 -4.00 -5.95
CA GLU A 272 -18.84 -5.06 -6.95
C GLU A 272 -18.81 -4.51 -8.38
N ILE A 273 -19.43 -3.34 -8.60
CA ILE A 273 -19.45 -2.67 -9.91
C ILE A 273 -18.06 -2.10 -10.27
N LEU A 274 -17.33 -1.55 -9.29
CA LEU A 274 -16.05 -0.85 -9.45
C LEU A 274 -14.83 -1.77 -9.37
N ARG A 275 -15.00 -3.04 -8.98
CA ARG A 275 -13.89 -4.00 -8.93
C ARG A 275 -13.24 -4.18 -10.31
N PRO A 276 -11.95 -4.56 -10.38
CA PRO A 276 -11.25 -4.81 -11.64
C PRO A 276 -11.93 -5.83 -12.55
N ASP A 277 -12.61 -6.83 -11.99
CA ASP A 277 -13.41 -7.81 -12.75
C ASP A 277 -14.93 -7.50 -12.73
N GLY A 278 -15.27 -6.23 -12.48
CA GLY A 278 -16.63 -5.77 -12.26
C GLY A 278 -17.43 -5.55 -13.55
N LEU A 279 -18.68 -5.13 -13.38
CA LEU A 279 -19.58 -4.85 -14.50
C LEU A 279 -19.08 -3.72 -15.41
N LEU A 280 -18.35 -2.74 -14.87
CA LEU A 280 -17.78 -1.66 -15.67
C LEU A 280 -16.67 -2.16 -16.58
N GLU A 281 -15.80 -3.04 -16.10
CA GLU A 281 -14.74 -3.63 -16.92
C GLU A 281 -15.35 -4.46 -18.04
N THR A 282 -16.35 -5.29 -17.74
CA THR A 282 -17.06 -6.08 -18.75
C THR A 282 -17.67 -5.20 -19.85
N LYS A 283 -18.17 -4.01 -19.49
CA LYS A 283 -18.66 -3.04 -20.47
C LYS A 283 -17.54 -2.41 -21.27
N MET A 284 -16.42 -2.05 -20.64
CA MET A 284 -15.24 -1.51 -21.30
C MET A 284 -14.68 -2.51 -22.32
N ASP A 285 -14.58 -3.79 -21.96
CA ASP A 285 -14.18 -4.87 -22.86
C ASP A 285 -15.14 -5.02 -24.05
N SER A 286 -16.46 -4.97 -23.80
CA SER A 286 -17.45 -5.05 -24.87
C SER A 286 -17.34 -3.86 -25.83
N LEU A 287 -17.08 -2.66 -25.31
CA LEU A 287 -16.89 -1.45 -26.12
C LEU A 287 -15.59 -1.50 -26.92
N ASN A 288 -14.51 -2.01 -26.34
CA ASN A 288 -13.25 -2.24 -27.05
C ASN A 288 -13.44 -3.26 -28.19
N THR A 289 -14.14 -4.37 -27.92
CA THR A 289 -14.49 -5.37 -28.95
C THR A 289 -15.35 -4.77 -30.07
N LEU A 290 -16.33 -3.92 -29.72
CA LEU A 290 -17.15 -3.20 -30.70
C LEU A 290 -16.30 -2.24 -31.55
N MET A 291 -15.34 -1.54 -30.94
CA MET A 291 -14.43 -0.65 -31.64
C MET A 291 -13.53 -1.40 -32.62
N GLU A 292 -13.00 -2.56 -32.23
CA GLU A 292 -12.25 -3.46 -33.12
C GLU A 292 -13.12 -3.94 -34.29
N GLY A 293 -14.34 -4.38 -34.02
CA GLY A 293 -15.28 -4.81 -35.07
C GLY A 293 -15.63 -3.69 -36.06
N VAL A 294 -15.70 -2.43 -35.59
CA VAL A 294 -15.89 -1.26 -36.47
C VAL A 294 -14.65 -0.99 -37.30
N ALA A 295 -13.44 -1.12 -36.75
CA ALA A 295 -12.19 -0.97 -37.50
C ALA A 295 -12.10 -2.01 -38.63
N ASP A 296 -12.40 -3.27 -38.34
CA ASP A 296 -12.48 -4.34 -39.33
C ASP A 296 -13.52 -4.07 -40.42
N SER A 297 -14.66 -3.51 -40.04
CA SER A 297 -15.72 -3.16 -41.00
C SER A 297 -15.28 -2.04 -41.96
N ARG A 298 -14.47 -1.09 -41.48
CA ARG A 298 -13.87 -0.05 -42.34
C ARG A 298 -12.88 -0.66 -43.34
N LEU A 299 -11.99 -1.55 -42.89
CA LEU A 299 -11.06 -2.24 -43.79
C LEU A 299 -11.79 -3.02 -44.89
N LYS A 300 -12.84 -3.78 -44.51
CA LYS A 300 -13.66 -4.52 -45.48
C LYS A 300 -14.41 -3.60 -46.46
N LEU A 301 -14.82 -2.41 -46.02
CA LEU A 301 -15.45 -1.43 -46.90
C LEU A 301 -14.44 -0.86 -47.90
N ASP A 302 -13.23 -0.53 -47.45
CA ASP A 302 -12.16 -0.02 -48.31
C ASP A 302 -11.80 -1.04 -49.40
N GLU A 303 -11.65 -2.33 -49.06
CA GLU A 303 -11.43 -3.40 -50.05
C GLU A 303 -12.56 -3.52 -51.09
N ARG A 304 -13.82 -3.31 -50.67
CA ARG A 304 -14.97 -3.33 -51.58
C ARG A 304 -14.97 -2.12 -52.51
N MET A 305 -14.62 -0.95 -52.01
CA MET A 305 -14.51 0.27 -52.79
C MET A 305 -13.41 0.13 -53.85
N GLU A 306 -12.27 -0.47 -53.51
CA GLU A 306 -11.19 -0.75 -54.45
C GLU A 306 -11.65 -1.71 -55.57
N LYS A 307 -12.28 -2.84 -55.23
CA LYS A 307 -12.82 -3.78 -56.23
C LYS A 307 -13.87 -3.14 -57.13
N LEU A 308 -14.72 -2.28 -56.58
CA LEU A 308 -15.72 -1.54 -57.37
C LEU A 308 -15.04 -0.57 -58.34
N GLN A 309 -14.01 0.14 -57.89
CA GLN A 309 -13.21 1.02 -58.74
C GLN A 309 -12.57 0.24 -59.90
N ASP A 310 -11.91 -0.88 -59.62
CA ASP A 310 -11.30 -1.73 -60.64
C ASP A 310 -12.33 -2.23 -61.67
N GLN A 311 -13.49 -2.65 -61.18
CA GLN A 311 -14.59 -3.08 -62.04
C GLN A 311 -15.10 -1.93 -62.93
N LEU A 312 -15.29 -0.74 -62.37
CA LEU A 312 -15.74 0.44 -63.13
C LEU A 312 -14.70 0.86 -64.18
N VAL A 313 -13.41 0.83 -63.86
CA VAL A 313 -12.32 1.10 -64.81
C VAL A 313 -12.32 0.08 -65.95
N SER A 314 -12.49 -1.20 -65.64
CA SER A 314 -12.58 -2.28 -66.64
C SER A 314 -13.81 -2.12 -67.55
N GLN A 315 -14.97 -1.81 -66.97
CA GLN A 315 -16.20 -1.54 -67.73
C GLN A 315 -16.05 -0.33 -68.64
N PHE A 316 -15.44 0.75 -68.15
CA PHE A 316 -15.17 1.95 -68.94
C PHE A 316 -14.24 1.66 -70.13
N SER A 317 -13.12 0.97 -69.89
CA SER A 317 -12.20 0.59 -70.97
C SER A 317 -12.85 -0.32 -72.02
N SER A 318 -13.72 -1.24 -71.59
CA SER A 318 -14.49 -2.11 -72.48
C SER A 318 -15.48 -1.30 -73.32
N ALA A 319 -16.16 -0.33 -72.71
CA ALA A 319 -17.05 0.60 -73.40
C ALA A 319 -16.29 1.43 -74.45
N ASP A 320 -15.09 1.94 -74.12
CA ASP A 320 -14.23 2.68 -75.05
C ASP A 320 -13.82 1.81 -76.26
N GLN A 321 -13.46 0.54 -76.03
CA GLN A 321 -13.16 -0.39 -77.13
C GLN A 321 -14.38 -0.66 -78.01
N LEU A 322 -15.57 -0.77 -77.41
CA LEU A 322 -16.83 -0.93 -78.12
C LEU A 322 -17.15 0.30 -78.97
N ILE A 323 -16.97 1.51 -78.42
CA ILE A 323 -17.13 2.77 -79.14
C ILE A 323 -16.14 2.85 -80.31
N SER A 324 -14.88 2.48 -80.11
CA SER A 324 -13.88 2.43 -81.18
C SER A 324 -14.26 1.46 -82.30
N LYS A 325 -14.77 0.27 -81.95
CA LYS A 325 -15.31 -0.70 -82.93
C LYS A 325 -16.54 -0.14 -83.65
N LEU A 326 -17.47 0.49 -82.94
CA LEU A 326 -18.64 1.12 -83.54
C LEU A 326 -18.23 2.23 -84.53
N LYS A 327 -17.24 3.04 -84.18
CA LYS A 327 -16.68 4.05 -85.08
C LYS A 327 -16.01 3.45 -86.31
N SER A 328 -15.24 2.37 -86.15
CA SER A 328 -14.65 1.67 -87.30
C SER A 328 -15.70 1.03 -88.22
N THR A 329 -16.81 0.55 -87.67
CA THR A 329 -17.93 0.00 -88.45
C THR A 329 -18.75 1.09 -89.11
N GLU A 330 -18.93 2.24 -88.46
CA GLU A 330 -19.48 3.47 -89.07
C GLU A 330 -18.63 3.94 -90.26
N ASP A 331 -17.30 4.00 -90.09
CA ASP A 331 -16.37 4.39 -91.14
C ASP A 331 -16.43 3.40 -92.33
N PHE A 332 -16.47 2.09 -92.05
CA PHE A 332 -16.62 1.04 -93.09
C PHE A 332 -17.96 1.14 -93.83
N LEU A 333 -19.08 1.28 -93.10
CA LEU A 333 -20.41 1.44 -93.69
C LEU A 333 -20.47 2.72 -94.52
N SER A 334 -19.88 3.81 -94.06
CA SER A 334 -19.80 5.08 -94.80
C SER A 334 -19.00 4.94 -96.10
N GLN A 335 -17.86 4.23 -96.06
CA GLN A 335 -17.08 3.92 -97.27
C GLN A 335 -17.86 3.04 -98.24
N GLN A 336 -18.49 1.97 -97.77
CA GLN A 336 -19.30 1.07 -98.60
C GLN A 336 -20.48 1.78 -99.24
N LEU A 337 -21.16 2.67 -98.49
CA LEU A 337 -22.27 3.46 -98.98
C LEU A 337 -21.83 4.50 -100.01
N THR A 338 -20.64 5.09 -99.83
CA THR A 338 -20.02 5.98 -100.82
C THR A 338 -19.66 5.24 -102.12
N ILE A 339 -19.10 4.04 -102.02
CA ILE A 339 -18.79 3.17 -103.17
C ILE A 339 -20.09 2.75 -103.89
N LEU A 340 -21.13 2.40 -103.14
CA LEU A 340 -22.44 2.08 -103.71
C LEU A 340 -23.04 3.29 -104.44
N ASN A 341 -23.01 4.47 -103.81
CA ASN A 341 -23.47 5.72 -104.42
C ASN A 341 -22.66 6.08 -105.68
N ALA A 342 -21.35 5.86 -105.68
CA ALA A 342 -20.49 6.05 -106.85
C ALA A 342 -20.82 5.04 -107.97
N MET A 343 -21.13 3.78 -107.65
CA MET A 343 -21.58 2.79 -108.63
C MET A 343 -22.95 3.12 -109.24
N PHE A 344 -23.86 3.72 -108.48
CA PHE A 344 -25.16 4.17 -108.99
C PHE A 344 -25.08 5.51 -109.73
N SER A 345 -24.18 6.42 -109.34
CA SER A 345 -23.94 7.71 -110.02
C SER A 345 -23.11 7.59 -111.30
N GLY A 346 -22.34 6.50 -111.48
CA GLY A 346 -21.52 6.26 -112.67
C GLY A 346 -22.28 5.69 -113.88
N LYS A 347 -23.62 5.61 -113.82
CA LYS A 347 -24.44 5.04 -114.90
C LYS A 347 -25.18 6.08 -115.75
N ASP A 348 -25.05 7.37 -115.45
CA ASP A 348 -25.54 8.47 -116.28
C ASP A 348 -24.38 9.41 -116.65
N LYS A 349 -23.64 9.04 -117.71
CA LYS A 349 -23.12 9.93 -118.78
C LYS A 349 -22.30 9.12 -119.79
#